data_AF-A0A0L9T9Q3-F1
#
_entry.id   AF-A0A0L9T9Q3-F1
#
_cell.length_a   1.000
_cell.length_b   1.000
_cell.length_c   1.000
_cell.angle_alpha   90.00
_cell.angle_beta   90.00
_cell.angle_gamma   90.00
#
_symmetry.space_group_name_H-M   'P 1'
#
loop_
_entity.id
_entity.type
_entity.pdbx_description
1 polymer ?
#
loop_
_entity_poly.entity_id
_entity_poly.type
_entity_poly.pdbx_seq_one_letter_code
_entity_poly.pdbx_strand_id
1 'polypeptide(L)'
;MSEGRRNMKVQWKPEHESQIHRNFHMKASHRLSEMFRDARNAGQRPNWLGEHIWNSLLAHWNTVEFRNKCAKAQRNRASERGGTLHTGGSITIHEHAIRMEDFSTRLSQVRSEHESAPTPDDASNADDDVCRTQCWIDIVGGKKKGRVYGAGQLAANYTASRGGTLKHQPSSTSTPDEVLQLRQELHQRDQEITNLRAEFTNFKAMVMRVLPQTSQDEQNIPPTQSRPSSSPAATQ
;
A
#
# COMPACT_ATOMS: atom_id res chain seq x y z
N MET A 1 -2.56 -50.16 45.02
CA MET A 1 -2.49 -49.47 43.72
C MET A 1 -1.83 -48.13 43.96
N SER A 2 -0.57 -47.97 43.58
CA SER A 2 0.19 -46.74 43.82
C SER A 2 0.31 -45.99 42.50
N GLU A 3 -0.44 -44.90 42.35
CA GLU A 3 -0.39 -44.01 41.18
C GLU A 3 0.95 -43.26 41.15
N GLY A 4 1.86 -43.72 40.30
CA GLY A 4 3.11 -43.03 40.00
C GLY A 4 2.84 -41.77 39.18
N ARG A 5 2.83 -40.60 39.83
CA ARG A 5 2.80 -39.29 39.16
C ARG A 5 4.09 -39.10 38.36
N ARG A 6 4.04 -39.34 37.05
CA ARG A 6 5.15 -39.04 36.12
C ARG A 6 5.34 -37.53 36.03
N ASN A 7 6.32 -36.99 36.75
CA ASN A 7 6.79 -35.62 36.53
C ASN A 7 7.59 -35.59 35.22
N MET A 8 6.88 -35.36 34.10
CA MET A 8 7.54 -35.05 32.82
C MET A 8 8.14 -33.64 32.92
N LYS A 9 9.47 -33.56 33.02
CA LYS A 9 10.19 -32.31 32.85
C LYS A 9 10.08 -31.92 31.38
N VAL A 10 9.20 -30.98 31.06
CA VAL A 10 9.12 -30.37 29.74
C VAL A 10 10.27 -29.36 29.65
N GLN A 11 11.34 -29.75 28.96
CA GLN A 11 12.45 -28.87 28.63
C GLN A 11 12.49 -28.72 27.11
N TRP A 12 12.61 -27.49 26.63
CA TRP A 12 12.88 -27.25 25.21
C TRP A 12 14.32 -27.65 24.89
N LYS A 13 14.58 -27.94 23.62
CA LYS A 13 15.93 -28.30 23.17
C LYS A 13 16.88 -27.11 23.31
N PRO A 14 18.16 -27.33 23.69
CA PRO A 14 19.15 -26.26 23.81
C PRO A 14 19.29 -25.43 22.51
N GLU A 15 19.08 -26.06 21.35
CA GLU A 15 19.09 -25.38 20.04
C GLU A 15 18.09 -24.23 19.94
N HIS A 16 16.99 -24.29 20.68
CA HIS A 16 15.92 -23.29 20.65
C HIS A 16 15.98 -22.28 21.82
N GLU A 17 16.89 -22.47 22.77
CA GLU A 17 17.02 -21.66 24.00
C GLU A 17 17.03 -20.15 23.68
N SER A 18 17.95 -19.73 22.80
CA SER A 18 18.12 -18.32 22.45
C SER A 18 16.88 -17.75 21.76
N GLN A 19 16.22 -18.54 20.91
CA GLN A 19 15.01 -18.09 20.21
C GLN A 19 13.83 -17.97 21.18
N ILE A 20 13.70 -18.90 22.12
CA ILE A 20 12.67 -18.90 23.15
C ILE A 20 12.87 -17.72 24.10
N HIS A 21 14.10 -17.49 24.58
CA HIS A 21 14.45 -16.33 25.39
C HIS A 21 14.14 -15.02 24.67
N ARG A 22 14.52 -14.91 23.39
CA ARG A 22 14.21 -13.74 22.57
C ARG A 22 12.70 -13.49 22.48
N ASN A 23 11.93 -14.54 22.19
CA ASN A 23 10.47 -14.44 22.09
C ASN A 23 9.83 -14.08 23.42
N PHE A 24 10.32 -14.66 24.52
CA PHE A 24 9.87 -14.35 25.87
C PHE A 24 10.15 -12.88 26.21
N HIS A 25 11.38 -12.41 26.06
CA HIS A 25 11.73 -11.03 26.33
C HIS A 25 10.95 -10.05 25.45
N MET A 26 10.74 -10.37 24.18
CA MET A 26 9.91 -9.57 23.28
C MET A 26 8.47 -9.45 23.79
N LYS A 27 7.82 -10.58 24.10
CA LYS A 27 6.45 -10.61 24.61
C LYS A 27 6.33 -9.93 25.98
N ALA A 28 7.27 -10.21 26.88
CA ALA A 28 7.30 -9.63 28.22
C ALA A 28 7.51 -8.12 28.16
N SER A 29 8.46 -7.63 27.35
CA SER A 29 8.72 -6.20 27.16
C SER A 29 7.51 -5.47 26.57
N HIS A 30 6.87 -6.07 25.56
CA HIS A 30 5.65 -5.52 24.99
C HIS A 30 4.54 -5.44 26.04
N ARG A 31 4.31 -6.52 26.79
CA ARG A 31 3.31 -6.56 27.86
C ARG A 31 3.58 -5.55 28.96
N LEU A 32 4.83 -5.42 29.41
CA LEU A 32 5.24 -4.43 30.40
C LEU A 32 4.96 -3.00 29.90
N SER A 33 5.29 -2.71 28.65
CA SER A 33 5.04 -1.39 28.04
C SER A 33 3.56 -1.04 28.01
N GLU A 34 2.70 -2.00 27.65
CA GLU A 34 1.24 -1.85 27.69
C GLU A 34 0.76 -1.57 29.12
N MET A 35 1.22 -2.36 30.10
CA MET A 35 0.85 -2.18 31.52
C MET A 35 1.26 -0.81 32.06
N PHE A 36 2.45 -0.31 31.72
CA PHE A 36 2.88 1.04 32.10
C PHE A 36 2.05 2.13 31.40
N ARG A 37 1.67 1.93 30.14
CA ARG A 37 0.81 2.86 29.42
C ARG A 37 -0.56 2.96 30.09
N ASP A 38 -1.16 1.84 30.44
CA ASP A 38 -2.47 1.80 31.09
C ASP A 38 -2.43 2.46 32.47
N ALA A 39 -1.41 2.14 33.28
CA ALA A 39 -1.19 2.78 34.58
C ALA A 39 -1.06 4.30 34.45
N ARG A 40 -0.28 4.78 33.46
CA ARG A 40 -0.12 6.20 33.19
C ARG A 40 -1.43 6.87 32.76
N ASN A 41 -2.21 6.22 31.90
CA ASN A 41 -3.48 6.75 31.42
C ASN A 41 -4.53 6.81 32.54
N ALA A 42 -4.54 5.82 33.45
CA ALA A 42 -5.39 5.81 34.63
C ALA A 42 -4.94 6.82 35.70
N GLY A 43 -3.65 7.22 35.68
CA GLY A 43 -3.07 8.12 36.68
C GLY A 43 -2.92 7.49 38.08
N GLN A 44 -3.07 6.17 38.19
CA GLN A 44 -3.07 5.44 39.45
C GLN A 44 -1.91 4.45 39.51
N ARG A 45 -1.24 4.37 40.67
CA ARG A 45 -0.13 3.42 40.88
C ARG A 45 -0.67 1.99 40.96
N PRO A 46 -0.16 1.06 40.13
CA PRO A 46 -0.50 -0.35 40.27
C PRO A 46 0.11 -0.99 41.52
N ASN A 47 -0.57 -2.00 42.06
CA ASN A 47 -0.12 -2.75 43.25
C ASN A 47 1.22 -3.48 43.05
N TRP A 48 1.49 -3.97 41.85
CA TRP A 48 2.74 -4.67 41.49
C TRP A 48 3.95 -3.75 41.33
N LEU A 49 3.75 -2.42 41.34
CA LEU A 49 4.81 -1.45 41.13
C LEU A 49 5.15 -0.73 42.45
N GLY A 50 6.43 -0.80 42.83
CA GLY A 50 6.93 -0.11 44.03
C GLY A 50 6.76 1.41 43.94
N GLU A 51 6.45 2.03 45.08
CA GLU A 51 6.18 3.48 45.16
C GLU A 51 7.35 4.34 44.67
N HIS A 52 8.58 4.00 45.07
CA HIS A 52 9.77 4.73 44.64
C HIS A 52 9.95 4.72 43.11
N ILE A 53 9.67 3.59 42.45
CA ILE A 53 9.73 3.47 40.99
C ILE A 53 8.63 4.29 40.35
N TRP A 54 7.41 4.22 40.88
CA TRP A 54 6.29 5.02 40.38
C TRP A 54 6.58 6.52 40.45
N ASN A 55 7.12 7.01 41.57
CA ASN A 55 7.47 8.41 41.75
C ASN A 55 8.58 8.85 40.78
N SER A 56 9.59 7.99 40.56
CA SER A 56 10.64 8.25 39.56
C SER A 56 10.08 8.32 38.13
N LEU A 57 9.17 7.39 37.77
CA LEU A 57 8.49 7.40 36.47
C LEU A 57 7.61 8.63 36.29
N LEU A 58 6.86 9.02 37.33
CA LEU A 58 6.01 10.20 37.29
C LEU A 58 6.84 11.48 37.13
N ALA A 59 7.96 11.59 37.83
CA ALA A 59 8.91 12.68 37.64
C ALA A 59 9.42 12.72 36.19
N HIS A 60 9.81 11.57 35.63
CA HIS A 60 10.26 11.47 34.24
C HIS A 60 9.15 11.85 33.23
N TRP A 61 7.93 11.34 33.40
CA TRP A 61 6.81 11.63 32.50
C TRP A 61 6.37 13.09 32.54
N ASN A 62 6.59 13.78 33.66
CA ASN A 62 6.31 15.21 33.81
C ASN A 62 7.41 16.11 33.23
N THR A 63 8.56 15.56 32.82
CA THR A 63 9.59 16.35 32.14
C THR A 63 9.09 16.94 30.83
N VAL A 64 9.51 18.18 30.53
CA VAL A 64 9.11 18.90 29.32
C VAL A 64 9.53 18.14 28.06
N GLU A 65 10.71 17.52 28.07
CA GLU A 65 11.19 16.72 26.94
C GLU A 65 10.27 15.55 26.61
N PHE A 66 9.84 14.81 27.63
CA PHE A 66 8.95 13.66 27.45
C PHE A 66 7.57 14.10 26.95
N ARG A 67 7.02 15.17 27.53
CA ARG A 67 5.74 15.75 27.10
C ARG A 67 5.80 16.24 25.66
N ASN A 68 6.89 16.89 25.25
CA ASN A 68 7.11 17.33 23.87
C ASN A 68 7.18 16.16 22.88
N LYS A 69 7.88 15.06 23.24
CA LYS A 69 7.90 13.84 22.43
C LYS A 69 6.50 13.24 22.27
N CYS A 70 5.73 13.17 23.35
CA CYS A 70 4.34 12.68 23.32
C CYS A 70 3.45 13.56 22.44
N ALA A 71 3.52 14.89 22.61
CA ALA A 71 2.76 15.85 21.81
C ALA A 71 3.11 15.75 20.31
N LYS A 72 4.39 15.56 19.97
CA LYS A 72 4.83 15.32 18.59
C LYS A 72 4.26 14.02 18.04
N ALA A 73 4.34 12.92 18.79
CA ALA A 73 3.78 11.63 18.38
C ALA A 73 2.25 11.67 18.25
N GLN A 74 1.55 12.47 19.08
CA GLN A 74 0.11 12.71 18.95
C GLN A 74 -0.21 13.48 17.66
N ARG A 75 0.50 14.58 17.39
CA ARG A 75 0.36 15.34 16.14
C ARG A 75 0.64 14.49 14.90
N ASN A 76 1.66 13.64 14.95
CA ASN A 76 1.98 12.72 13.85
C ASN A 76 0.85 11.71 13.61
N ARG A 77 0.21 11.19 14.67
CA ARG A 77 -0.94 10.28 14.57
C ARG A 77 -2.21 10.97 14.08
N ALA A 78 -2.44 12.22 14.49
CA ALA A 78 -3.59 13.02 14.07
C ALA A 78 -3.42 13.62 12.66
N SER A 79 -2.23 13.50 12.06
CA SER A 79 -2.00 13.99 10.70
C SER A 79 -2.67 13.07 9.69
N GLU A 80 -3.60 13.62 8.90
CA GLU A 80 -4.25 12.94 7.77
C GLU A 80 -3.25 12.47 6.69
N ARG A 81 -2.03 13.01 6.72
CA ARG A 81 -0.93 12.66 5.80
C ARG A 81 -0.20 11.37 6.18
N GLY A 82 -0.43 10.85 7.39
CA GLY A 82 0.44 9.86 8.05
C GLY A 82 0.29 8.39 7.65
N GLY A 83 -0.77 8.00 6.94
CA GLY A 83 -1.00 6.60 6.52
C GLY A 83 -0.89 6.36 5.01
N THR A 84 -1.15 7.39 4.19
CA THR A 84 -1.28 7.27 2.73
C THR A 84 0.04 7.36 1.97
N LEU A 85 1.12 7.83 2.60
CA LEU A 85 2.43 8.00 1.94
C LEU A 85 3.31 6.74 1.98
N HIS A 86 2.72 5.55 2.12
CA HIS A 86 3.38 4.33 1.66
C HIS A 86 3.22 4.22 0.14
N THR A 87 3.89 5.08 -0.61
CA THR A 87 4.26 4.77 -2.00
C THR A 87 5.38 3.74 -1.94
N GLY A 88 5.05 2.51 -1.53
CA GLY A 88 5.98 1.38 -1.40
C GLY A 88 6.46 0.86 -2.75
N GLY A 89 6.91 1.75 -3.63
CA GLY A 89 7.34 1.43 -5.00
C GLY A 89 6.23 0.92 -5.93
N SER A 90 5.02 0.70 -5.42
CA SER A 90 3.84 0.31 -6.18
C SER A 90 3.25 1.53 -6.87
N ILE A 91 3.21 1.50 -8.20
CA ILE A 91 2.49 2.49 -9.01
C ILE A 91 1.00 2.24 -8.90
N THR A 92 0.21 3.28 -9.12
CA THR A 92 -1.25 3.15 -9.16
C THR A 92 -1.67 2.32 -10.39
N ILE A 93 -2.84 1.69 -10.34
CA ILE A 93 -3.40 0.94 -11.48
C ILE A 93 -3.54 1.84 -12.71
N HIS A 94 -3.95 3.10 -12.50
CA HIS A 94 -4.08 4.09 -13.57
C HIS A 94 -2.73 4.38 -14.24
N GLU A 95 -1.68 4.61 -13.44
CA GLU A 95 -0.32 4.81 -13.96
C GLU A 95 0.20 3.58 -14.70
N HIS A 96 -0.11 2.38 -14.20
CA HIS A 96 0.22 1.13 -14.90
C HIS A 96 -0.50 1.03 -16.26
N ALA A 97 -1.79 1.38 -16.32
CA ALA A 97 -2.57 1.33 -17.54
C ALA A 97 -2.05 2.30 -18.61
N ILE A 98 -1.71 3.54 -18.24
CA ILE A 98 -1.09 4.52 -19.14
C ILE A 98 0.21 3.95 -19.73
N ARG A 99 1.08 3.39 -18.88
CA ARG A 99 2.34 2.80 -19.35
C ARG A 99 2.14 1.59 -20.24
N MET A 100 1.08 0.81 -20.06
CA MET A 100 0.72 -0.31 -20.94
C MET A 100 0.24 0.16 -22.31
N GLU A 101 -0.51 1.25 -22.36
CA GLU A 101 -0.96 1.87 -23.61
C GLU A 101 0.20 2.47 -24.39
N ASP A 102 1.09 3.22 -23.72
CA ASP A 102 2.32 3.75 -24.30
C ASP A 102 3.21 2.63 -24.86
N PHE A 103 3.27 1.49 -24.16
CA PHE A 103 4.06 0.33 -24.54
C PHE A 103 3.54 -0.34 -25.80
N SER A 104 2.23 -0.55 -25.87
CA SER A 104 1.59 -1.13 -27.04
C SER A 104 1.78 -0.24 -28.27
N THR A 105 1.66 1.07 -28.08
CA THR A 105 1.84 2.08 -29.14
C THR A 105 3.28 2.10 -29.66
N ARG A 106 4.26 2.23 -28.77
CA ARG A 106 5.68 2.27 -29.15
C ARG A 106 6.15 0.95 -29.76
N LEU A 107 5.70 -0.19 -29.26
CA LEU A 107 6.05 -1.48 -29.86
C LEU A 107 5.52 -1.63 -31.28
N SER A 108 4.27 -1.19 -31.50
CA SER A 108 3.67 -1.23 -32.84
C SER A 108 4.45 -0.35 -33.83
N GLN A 109 4.91 0.82 -33.37
CA GLN A 109 5.74 1.71 -34.16
C GLN A 109 7.11 1.08 -34.51
N VAL A 110 7.84 0.57 -33.52
CA VAL A 110 9.15 -0.07 -33.74
C VAL A 110 9.03 -1.28 -34.69
N ARG A 111 7.95 -2.06 -34.57
CA ARG A 111 7.69 -3.19 -35.47
C ARG A 111 7.43 -2.74 -36.91
N SER A 112 6.67 -1.65 -37.10
CA SER A 112 6.40 -1.08 -38.43
C SER A 112 7.65 -0.50 -39.10
N GLU A 113 8.60 0.03 -38.33
CA GLU A 113 9.86 0.56 -38.83
C GLU A 113 10.83 -0.55 -39.28
N HIS A 114 10.75 -1.75 -38.68
CA HIS A 114 11.62 -2.89 -38.98
C HIS A 114 11.14 -3.77 -40.15
N GLU A 115 9.90 -3.60 -40.63
CA GLU A 115 9.29 -4.47 -41.66
C GLU A 115 9.78 -4.20 -43.11
N SER A 116 10.86 -3.44 -43.30
CA SER A 116 11.35 -3.01 -44.63
C SER A 116 12.39 -3.93 -45.29
N ALA A 117 12.70 -5.11 -44.75
CA ALA A 117 13.55 -6.09 -45.45
C ALA A 117 13.19 -7.54 -45.09
N PRO A 118 12.91 -8.42 -46.07
CA PRO A 118 12.69 -9.84 -45.80
C PRO A 118 14.03 -10.59 -45.78
N THR A 119 14.37 -11.21 -44.66
CA THR A 119 15.33 -12.33 -44.65
C THR A 119 14.78 -13.48 -43.82
N PRO A 120 14.88 -14.74 -44.29
CA PRO A 120 14.36 -15.89 -43.57
C PRO A 120 15.34 -16.35 -42.47
N ASP A 121 14.74 -16.98 -41.46
CA ASP A 121 15.31 -17.93 -40.49
C ASP A 121 15.63 -17.43 -39.06
N ASP A 122 14.85 -17.97 -38.10
CA ASP A 122 15.01 -18.17 -36.64
C ASP A 122 15.54 -17.05 -35.72
N ALA A 123 16.09 -15.95 -36.24
CA ALA A 123 16.63 -14.85 -35.43
C ALA A 123 15.57 -13.82 -34.98
N SER A 124 14.38 -13.82 -35.59
CA SER A 124 13.35 -12.79 -35.37
C SER A 124 12.78 -12.78 -33.95
N ASN A 125 12.59 -13.95 -33.32
CA ASN A 125 11.98 -14.02 -31.98
C ASN A 125 12.88 -13.42 -30.88
N ALA A 126 14.20 -13.54 -31.03
CA ALA A 126 15.15 -12.96 -30.08
C ALA A 126 15.29 -11.44 -30.28
N ASP A 127 15.21 -10.98 -31.53
CA ASP A 127 15.23 -9.55 -31.87
C ASP A 127 13.93 -8.86 -31.42
N ASP A 128 12.77 -9.49 -31.64
CA ASP A 128 11.47 -9.03 -31.15
C ASP A 128 11.43 -8.95 -29.61
N ASP A 129 12.00 -9.93 -28.91
CA ASP A 129 12.09 -9.91 -27.44
C ASP A 129 13.03 -8.80 -26.94
N VAL A 130 14.12 -8.53 -27.66
CA VAL A 130 15.03 -7.41 -27.37
C VAL A 130 14.33 -6.06 -27.60
N CYS A 131 13.62 -5.88 -28.72
CA CYS A 131 12.83 -4.68 -29.01
C CYS A 131 11.71 -4.47 -27.98
N ARG A 132 10.99 -5.53 -27.62
CA ARG A 132 9.96 -5.54 -26.57
C ARG A 132 10.53 -5.11 -25.23
N THR A 133 11.65 -5.70 -24.87
CA THR A 133 12.34 -5.43 -23.60
C THR A 133 12.82 -3.98 -23.54
N GLN A 134 13.43 -3.48 -24.62
CA GLN A 134 13.93 -2.10 -24.67
C GLN A 134 12.80 -1.07 -24.62
N CYS A 135 11.70 -1.29 -25.34
CA CYS A 135 10.52 -0.44 -25.32
C CYS A 135 9.93 -0.29 -23.92
N TRP A 136 9.87 -1.39 -23.16
CA TRP A 136 9.37 -1.38 -21.78
C TRP A 136 10.26 -0.54 -20.84
N ILE A 137 11.58 -0.67 -20.97
CA ILE A 137 12.55 0.09 -20.15
C ILE A 137 12.37 1.59 -20.34
N ASP A 138 12.22 2.03 -21.59
CA ASP A 138 12.12 3.45 -21.94
C ASP A 138 10.86 4.08 -21.32
N ILE A 139 9.76 3.32 -21.25
CA ILE A 139 8.48 3.76 -20.67
C ILE A 139 8.53 3.81 -19.14
N VAL A 140 9.13 2.81 -18.50
CA VAL A 140 9.24 2.79 -17.03
C VAL A 140 10.35 3.69 -16.49
N GLY A 141 11.14 4.31 -17.38
CA GLY A 141 12.19 5.27 -17.04
C GLY A 141 13.47 4.60 -16.54
N GLY A 142 13.78 3.42 -17.05
CA GLY A 142 15.06 2.74 -16.78
C GLY A 142 15.18 2.08 -15.41
N LYS A 143 16.42 1.70 -15.08
CA LYS A 143 16.78 1.11 -13.78
C LYS A 143 16.79 2.17 -12.70
N LYS A 144 15.98 1.99 -11.65
CA LYS A 144 16.05 2.79 -10.41
C LYS A 144 16.45 1.90 -9.25
N LYS A 145 17.55 2.24 -8.56
CA LYS A 145 18.13 1.45 -7.46
C LYS A 145 18.36 -0.03 -7.86
N GLY A 146 18.86 -0.26 -9.06
CA GLY A 146 19.19 -1.60 -9.59
C GLY A 146 17.98 -2.46 -10.00
N ARG A 147 16.75 -1.92 -9.99
CA ARG A 147 15.53 -2.64 -10.37
C ARG A 147 14.79 -1.93 -11.49
N VAL A 148 14.12 -2.71 -12.34
CA VAL A 148 13.17 -2.22 -13.35
C VAL A 148 11.77 -2.61 -12.88
N TYR A 149 10.82 -1.69 -12.97
CA TYR A 149 9.44 -1.93 -12.59
C TYR A 149 8.84 -3.08 -13.44
N GLY A 150 8.17 -4.05 -12.81
CA GLY A 150 7.58 -5.22 -13.47
C GLY A 150 8.55 -6.35 -13.84
N ALA A 151 9.87 -6.14 -13.77
CA ALA A 151 10.87 -7.13 -14.22
C ALA A 151 11.38 -8.08 -13.12
N GLY A 152 11.04 -7.85 -11.84
CA GLY A 152 11.52 -8.69 -10.73
C GLY A 152 13.06 -8.75 -10.63
N GLN A 153 13.62 -9.93 -10.33
CA GLN A 153 15.08 -10.16 -10.25
C GLN A 153 15.75 -10.24 -11.64
N LEU A 154 14.98 -10.29 -12.73
CA LEU A 154 15.51 -10.35 -14.10
C LEU A 154 16.17 -9.03 -14.53
N ALA A 155 15.95 -7.95 -13.78
CA ALA A 155 16.54 -6.63 -14.00
C ALA A 155 18.09 -6.64 -14.03
N ALA A 156 18.75 -7.63 -13.42
CA ALA A 156 20.22 -7.72 -13.39
C ALA A 156 20.84 -7.81 -14.80
N ASN A 157 20.17 -8.47 -15.75
CA ASN A 157 20.71 -8.78 -17.08
C ASN A 157 20.51 -7.68 -18.12
N TYR A 158 19.82 -6.61 -17.77
CA TYR A 158 19.56 -5.48 -18.66
C TYR A 158 20.81 -4.59 -18.80
N THR A 159 21.68 -4.87 -19.77
CA THR A 159 22.79 -3.95 -20.12
C THR A 159 22.34 -2.97 -21.19
N ALA A 160 22.24 -1.69 -20.83
CA ALA A 160 21.78 -0.58 -21.68
C ALA A 160 22.69 -0.23 -22.88
N SER A 161 23.62 -1.11 -23.29
CA SER A 161 24.53 -0.83 -24.41
C SER A 161 24.84 -2.02 -25.32
N ARG A 162 24.20 -3.18 -25.12
CA ARG A 162 24.31 -4.30 -26.07
C ARG A 162 23.15 -5.25 -25.84
N GLY A 163 22.40 -5.53 -26.91
CA GLY A 163 21.23 -6.42 -26.91
C GLY A 163 21.48 -7.67 -26.09
N GLY A 164 20.99 -7.65 -24.85
CA GLY A 164 21.12 -8.76 -23.92
C GLY A 164 19.93 -9.68 -24.13
N THR A 165 20.19 -10.89 -24.62
CA THR A 165 19.17 -11.92 -24.80
C THR A 165 18.67 -12.40 -23.44
N LEU A 166 17.35 -12.42 -23.27
CA LEU A 166 16.67 -12.84 -22.05
C LEU A 166 16.72 -14.37 -21.96
N LYS A 167 17.60 -14.93 -21.12
CA LYS A 167 17.52 -16.36 -20.79
C LYS A 167 16.35 -16.57 -19.83
N HIS A 168 15.21 -16.96 -20.39
CA HIS A 168 14.04 -17.39 -19.64
C HIS A 168 14.39 -18.60 -18.75
N GLN A 169 14.33 -18.42 -17.43
CA GLN A 169 13.99 -19.52 -16.53
C GLN A 169 12.47 -19.70 -16.62
N PRO A 170 11.95 -20.91 -16.85
CA PRO A 170 10.52 -21.14 -16.94
C PRO A 170 9.90 -20.93 -15.56
N SER A 171 9.30 -19.76 -15.33
CA SER A 171 8.30 -19.59 -14.29
C SER A 171 6.94 -19.85 -14.93
N SER A 172 6.13 -20.64 -14.23
CA SER A 172 4.86 -21.25 -14.64
C SER A 172 4.11 -20.42 -15.69
N THR A 173 4.26 -20.82 -16.94
CA THR A 173 3.44 -20.32 -18.05
C THR A 173 2.03 -20.85 -17.82
N SER A 174 1.11 -19.97 -17.42
CA SER A 174 -0.33 -20.26 -17.51
C SER A 174 -0.61 -20.66 -18.96
N THR A 175 -1.25 -21.81 -19.13
CA THR A 175 -1.43 -22.40 -20.46
C THR A 175 -2.28 -21.46 -21.32
N PRO A 176 -2.13 -21.46 -22.66
CA PRO A 176 -2.94 -20.61 -23.54
C PRO A 176 -4.46 -20.74 -23.30
N ASP A 177 -4.89 -21.94 -22.88
CA ASP A 177 -6.28 -22.25 -22.57
C ASP A 177 -6.79 -21.55 -21.32
N GLU A 178 -5.98 -21.47 -20.25
CA GLU A 178 -6.32 -20.72 -19.03
C GLU A 178 -6.48 -19.22 -19.32
N VAL A 179 -5.63 -18.67 -20.18
CA VAL A 179 -5.70 -17.25 -20.58
C VAL A 179 -6.95 -16.97 -21.41
N LEU A 180 -7.34 -17.88 -22.31
CA LEU A 180 -8.58 -17.78 -23.08
C LEU A 180 -9.81 -17.83 -22.17
N GLN A 181 -9.83 -18.76 -21.21
CA GLN A 181 -10.92 -18.90 -20.26
C GLN A 181 -11.10 -17.63 -19.41
N LEU A 182 -10.00 -17.07 -18.89
CA LEU A 182 -10.03 -15.83 -18.11
C LEU A 182 -10.51 -14.63 -18.94
N ARG A 183 -10.14 -14.55 -20.23
CA ARG A 183 -10.64 -13.50 -21.14
C ARG A 183 -12.13 -13.60 -21.37
N GLN A 184 -12.64 -14.82 -21.53
CA GLN A 184 -14.08 -15.06 -21.68
C GLN A 184 -14.86 -14.67 -20.43
N GLU A 185 -14.35 -15.02 -19.25
CA GLU A 185 -14.98 -14.65 -17.97
C GLU A 185 -14.96 -13.13 -17.72
N LEU A 186 -13.89 -12.43 -18.09
CA LEU A 186 -13.82 -10.97 -18.03
C LEU A 186 -14.87 -10.33 -18.94
N HIS A 187 -14.97 -10.80 -20.18
CA HIS A 187 -15.97 -10.28 -21.13
C HIS A 187 -17.41 -10.50 -20.61
N GLN A 188 -17.68 -11.65 -20.00
CA GLN A 188 -18.96 -11.94 -19.38
C GLN A 188 -19.28 -10.99 -18.22
N ARG A 189 -18.31 -10.71 -17.35
CA ARG A 189 -18.47 -9.75 -16.24
C ARG A 189 -18.70 -8.32 -16.72
N ASP A 190 -18.00 -7.88 -17.75
CA ASP A 190 -18.18 -6.54 -18.31
C ASP A 190 -19.60 -6.35 -18.88
N GLN A 191 -20.15 -7.40 -19.50
CA GLN A 191 -21.53 -7.40 -19.98
C GLN A 191 -22.54 -7.32 -18.82
N GLU A 192 -22.30 -8.09 -17.75
CA GLU A 192 -23.14 -8.06 -16.54
C GLU A 192 -23.12 -6.67 -15.87
N ILE A 193 -21.94 -6.06 -15.74
CA ILE A 193 -21.79 -4.69 -15.20
C ILE A 193 -22.53 -3.68 -16.08
N THR A 194 -22.44 -3.83 -17.41
CA THR A 194 -23.14 -2.96 -18.36
C THR A 194 -24.66 -3.09 -18.21
N ASN A 195 -25.17 -4.32 -18.09
CA ASN A 195 -26.58 -4.59 -17.88
C ASN A 195 -27.06 -3.99 -16.54
N LEU A 196 -26.32 -4.20 -15.45
CA LEU A 196 -26.65 -3.63 -14.13
C LEU A 196 -26.66 -2.09 -14.15
N ARG A 197 -25.72 -1.46 -14.87
CA ARG A 197 -25.73 0.00 -15.06
C ARG A 197 -26.97 0.47 -15.80
N ALA A 198 -27.41 -0.26 -16.83
CA ALA A 198 -28.63 0.05 -17.56
C ALA A 198 -29.89 -0.12 -16.70
N GLU A 199 -29.97 -1.21 -15.92
CA GLU A 199 -31.06 -1.42 -14.95
C GLU A 199 -31.12 -0.34 -13.89
N PHE A 200 -29.98 0.03 -13.31
CA PHE A 200 -29.90 1.13 -12.35
C PHE A 200 -30.33 2.46 -12.96
N THR A 201 -30.00 2.69 -14.23
CA THR A 201 -30.41 3.89 -14.96
C THR A 201 -31.92 3.92 -15.19
N ASN A 202 -32.51 2.79 -15.57
CA ASN A 202 -33.95 2.64 -15.72
C ASN A 202 -34.70 2.80 -14.39
N PHE A 203 -34.18 2.21 -13.32
CA PHE A 203 -34.71 2.37 -11.98
C PHE A 203 -34.65 3.83 -11.52
N LYS A 204 -33.51 4.49 -11.71
CA LYS A 204 -33.35 5.92 -11.41
C LYS A 204 -34.37 6.75 -12.19
N ALA A 205 -34.60 6.48 -13.47
CA ALA A 205 -35.60 7.20 -14.27
C ALA A 205 -37.03 6.97 -13.76
N MET A 206 -37.35 5.75 -13.30
CA MET A 206 -38.65 5.42 -12.71
C MET A 206 -38.87 6.15 -11.38
N VAL A 207 -37.86 6.13 -10.49
CA VAL A 207 -37.91 6.83 -9.20
C VAL A 207 -38.04 8.34 -9.40
N MET A 208 -37.29 8.93 -10.33
CA MET A 208 -37.38 10.36 -10.65
C MET A 208 -38.74 10.79 -11.22
N ARG A 209 -39.53 9.86 -11.77
CA ARG A 209 -40.89 10.14 -12.26
C ARG A 209 -41.94 10.12 -11.14
N VAL A 210 -41.72 9.31 -10.11
CA VAL A 210 -42.65 9.11 -8.98
C VAL A 210 -42.32 10.05 -7.81
N LEU A 211 -41.10 10.58 -7.75
CA LEU A 211 -40.73 11.61 -6.78
C LEU A 211 -41.45 12.93 -7.14
N PRO A 212 -42.24 13.52 -6.23
CA PRO A 212 -42.72 14.90 -6.41
C PRO A 212 -41.50 15.81 -6.52
N GLN A 213 -41.54 16.80 -7.42
CA GLN A 213 -40.57 17.89 -7.39
C GLN A 213 -40.73 18.65 -6.07
N THR A 214 -40.05 18.20 -5.02
CA THR A 214 -39.94 18.94 -3.77
C THR A 214 -38.97 20.09 -4.01
N SER A 215 -39.58 21.23 -4.34
CA SER A 215 -39.14 22.57 -3.93
C SER A 215 -37.71 22.94 -4.28
N GLN A 216 -37.55 23.61 -5.43
CA GLN A 216 -36.67 24.77 -5.47
C GLN A 216 -37.25 25.86 -4.57
N ASP A 217 -36.97 25.78 -3.26
CA ASP A 217 -37.23 26.91 -2.36
C ASP A 217 -36.31 26.80 -1.14
N GLU A 218 -35.00 26.94 -1.37
CA GLU A 218 -34.04 27.30 -0.32
C GLU A 218 -32.72 27.80 -0.93
N GLN A 219 -32.80 28.86 -1.75
CA GLN A 219 -31.65 29.72 -2.04
C GLN A 219 -32.11 31.18 -2.06
N ASN A 220 -32.41 31.71 -0.87
CA ASN A 220 -32.39 33.16 -0.67
C ASN A 220 -31.89 33.47 0.74
N ILE A 221 -30.58 33.35 0.94
CA ILE A 221 -29.89 33.94 2.08
C ILE A 221 -29.11 35.15 1.54
N PRO A 222 -29.44 36.40 1.95
CA PRO A 222 -28.68 37.57 1.55
C PRO A 222 -27.29 37.56 2.22
N PRO A 223 -26.24 38.10 1.57
CA PRO A 223 -24.88 38.03 2.10
C PRO A 223 -24.72 38.93 3.34
N THR A 224 -24.37 38.30 4.47
CA THR A 224 -23.99 38.99 5.71
C THR A 224 -22.70 39.80 5.48
N GLN A 225 -22.82 41.12 5.52
CA GLN A 225 -21.70 42.07 5.51
C GLN A 225 -20.76 41.85 6.69
N SER A 226 -19.46 41.78 6.39
CA SER A 226 -18.36 41.78 7.34
C SER A 226 -18.25 43.12 8.09
N ARG A 227 -18.44 43.08 9.41
CA ARG A 227 -18.21 44.21 10.33
C ARG A 227 -16.69 44.34 10.62
N PRO A 228 -16.05 45.49 10.40
CA PRO A 228 -14.67 45.69 10.82
C PRO A 228 -14.55 45.85 12.35
N SER A 229 -13.56 45.17 12.92
CA SER A 229 -13.20 45.18 14.34
C SER A 229 -12.54 46.50 14.74
N SER A 230 -13.02 47.15 15.80
CA SER A 230 -12.34 48.26 16.46
C SER A 230 -11.31 47.74 17.45
N SER A 231 -10.03 48.08 17.25
CA SER A 231 -8.96 47.91 18.25
C SER A 231 -9.14 48.90 19.41
N PRO A 232 -8.83 48.52 20.67
CA PRO A 232 -8.84 49.47 21.78
C PRO A 232 -7.50 50.21 21.89
N ALA A 233 -7.60 51.51 22.17
CA ALA A 233 -6.49 52.39 22.50
C ALA A 233 -5.95 52.09 23.91
N ALA A 234 -4.62 52.08 24.03
CA ALA A 234 -3.92 52.03 25.32
C ALA A 234 -3.92 53.42 25.96
N THR A 235 -4.22 53.50 27.25
CA THR A 235 -3.87 54.65 28.10
C THR A 235 -3.59 54.15 29.51
N GLN A 236 -2.31 54.03 29.84
CA GLN A 236 -1.59 54.64 30.97
C GLN A 236 -0.28 53.88 31.20
#